data_AF-A0A3A9GP38-F1
#
_entry.id   AF-A0A3A9GP38-F1
#
_cell.length_a   1.000
_cell.length_b   1.000
_cell.length_c   1.000
_cell.angle_alpha   90.00
_cell.angle_beta   90.00
_cell.angle_gamma   90.00
#
_symmetry.space_group_name_H-M   'P 1'
#
loop_
_entity.id
_entity.type
_entity.pdbx_description
1 polymer ?
#
loop_
_entity_poly.entity_id
_entity_poly.type
_entity_poly.pdbx_seq_one_letter_code
_entity_poly.pdbx_strand_id
1 'polypeptide(L)'
;MSKRVVVTGMGAITPIGLSVEEFWQSAKEGKIGFGPITHFDASEYKCHIAAEVKDFDAKKFMDFKAAKRMELFSQYAVAAAKEAIEDAGLDMEKEDPYRVGVSVGSGTGSIQSMEANHSKILEKGPNRVNPLMVPMMISNMAAGNVSIQFGLKGKSLNVVTACATGTNSIGEAFRTIQYGDADVMVAGGSEASVTPVGIAGFAALTALSTVDDPEKCSLPFDKNRSGFVMGEGAAIVVLEELEHAKNRGAKIYAEVLGYGCTSDAYHITSPEESGEGAAKAMLYAVKDGGIKPEDIDYINAHGTGTHHNDLFETRAIKLAFGDHAKDLKINSTKSMVGHLLGAAGAIEFVTCVKELEEGYLHQTVGYTTQDEEIDLDYCKEPARGDYKYALSNSLGFGGHNATLLLAKYEG
;
A
#
# COMPACT_ATOMS: atom_id res chain seq x y z
N MET A 1 8.31 27.95 8.25
CA MET A 1 7.54 27.60 7.05
C MET A 1 7.52 26.08 6.95
N SER A 2 6.41 25.50 6.50
CA SER A 2 6.33 24.06 6.22
C SER A 2 7.29 23.71 5.08
N LYS A 3 8.13 22.69 5.25
CA LYS A 3 9.00 22.23 4.16
C LYS A 3 8.18 21.51 3.08
N ARG A 4 8.58 21.65 1.81
CA ARG A 4 7.99 20.91 0.67
C ARG A 4 8.62 19.52 0.60
N VAL A 5 7.82 18.51 0.24
CA VAL A 5 8.25 17.11 0.27
C VAL A 5 7.99 16.46 -1.08
N VAL A 6 9.03 15.89 -1.66
CA VAL A 6 9.01 15.28 -2.99
C VAL A 6 9.33 13.80 -2.93
N VAL A 7 8.88 13.07 -3.96
CA VAL A 7 9.23 11.67 -4.18
C VAL A 7 10.45 11.62 -5.09
N THR A 8 11.57 11.10 -4.59
CA THR A 8 12.81 10.99 -5.36
C THR A 8 13.17 9.58 -5.78
N GLY A 9 12.60 8.56 -5.13
CA GLY A 9 12.75 7.17 -5.55
C GLY A 9 11.60 6.27 -5.14
N MET A 10 11.41 5.17 -5.86
CA MET A 10 10.35 4.19 -5.62
C MET A 10 10.86 2.76 -5.79
N GLY A 11 10.28 1.83 -5.04
CA GLY A 11 10.57 0.41 -5.15
C GLY A 11 9.33 -0.44 -4.86
N ALA A 12 9.19 -1.57 -5.55
CA ALA A 12 7.99 -2.40 -5.47
C ALA A 12 8.28 -3.89 -5.64
N ILE A 13 7.65 -4.70 -4.78
CA ILE A 13 7.55 -6.16 -4.88
C ILE A 13 6.07 -6.51 -4.86
N THR A 14 5.54 -7.02 -5.97
CA THR A 14 4.10 -7.24 -6.16
C THR A 14 3.81 -8.59 -6.81
N PRO A 15 2.55 -9.05 -6.79
CA PRO A 15 2.11 -10.25 -7.50
C PRO A 15 2.26 -10.19 -9.04
N ILE A 16 2.49 -8.99 -9.60
CA ILE A 16 2.61 -8.75 -11.05
C ILE A 16 3.95 -8.12 -11.47
N GLY A 17 4.93 -8.04 -10.57
CA GLY A 17 6.26 -7.50 -10.87
C GLY A 17 7.13 -7.35 -9.61
N LEU A 18 8.43 -7.60 -9.75
CA LEU A 18 9.42 -7.51 -8.67
C LEU A 18 10.27 -6.23 -8.71
N SER A 19 9.79 -5.24 -9.46
CA SER A 19 10.30 -3.87 -9.54
C SER A 19 9.16 -2.92 -9.89
N VAL A 20 9.35 -1.61 -9.70
CA VAL A 20 8.39 -0.57 -10.12
C VAL A 20 8.15 -0.64 -11.61
N GLU A 21 9.20 -0.85 -12.41
CA GLU A 21 9.09 -0.96 -13.87
C GLU A 21 8.24 -2.17 -14.27
N GLU A 22 8.55 -3.37 -13.75
CA GLU A 22 7.77 -4.57 -14.05
C GLU A 22 6.31 -4.44 -13.59
N PHE A 23 6.09 -3.95 -12.37
CA PHE A 23 4.75 -3.71 -11.83
C PHE A 23 3.96 -2.76 -12.74
N TRP A 24 4.56 -1.63 -13.10
CA TRP A 24 3.88 -0.60 -13.87
C TRP A 24 3.58 -1.04 -15.30
N GLN A 25 4.49 -1.75 -15.98
CA GLN A 25 4.21 -2.32 -17.30
C GLN A 25 3.08 -3.35 -17.24
N SER A 26 3.10 -4.23 -16.22
CA SER A 26 2.01 -5.18 -15.99
C SER A 26 0.66 -4.50 -15.72
N ALA A 27 0.66 -3.40 -14.96
CA ALA A 27 -0.54 -2.60 -14.70
C ALA A 27 -1.11 -1.98 -15.98
N LYS A 28 -0.24 -1.45 -16.85
CA LYS A 28 -0.64 -0.91 -18.16
C LYS A 28 -1.24 -1.97 -19.07
N GLU A 29 -0.74 -3.20 -19.00
CA GLU A 29 -1.26 -4.35 -19.76
C GLU A 29 -2.52 -4.98 -19.15
N GLY A 30 -2.93 -4.55 -17.95
CA GLY A 30 -4.06 -5.15 -17.23
C GLY A 30 -3.80 -6.58 -16.74
N LYS A 31 -2.54 -6.93 -16.48
CA LYS A 31 -2.18 -8.25 -15.93
C LYS A 31 -2.70 -8.42 -14.50
N ILE A 32 -3.23 -9.60 -14.21
CA ILE A 32 -3.70 -9.97 -12.87
C ILE A 32 -2.70 -10.90 -12.17
N GLY A 33 -2.55 -10.72 -10.87
CA GLY A 33 -1.66 -11.49 -9.99
C GLY A 33 -2.30 -12.74 -9.38
N PHE A 34 -3.59 -12.97 -9.64
CA PHE A 34 -4.38 -14.01 -8.98
C PHE A 34 -4.04 -15.42 -9.46
N GLY A 35 -4.02 -16.36 -8.52
CA GLY A 35 -3.88 -17.78 -8.81
C GLY A 35 -4.18 -18.65 -7.59
N PRO A 36 -4.18 -19.99 -7.75
CA PRO A 36 -4.31 -20.91 -6.62
C PRO A 36 -3.24 -20.63 -5.56
N ILE A 37 -3.62 -20.72 -4.29
CA ILE A 37 -2.69 -20.64 -3.17
C ILE A 37 -1.66 -21.77 -3.31
N THR A 38 -0.37 -21.43 -3.30
CA THR A 38 0.73 -22.39 -3.41
C THR A 38 1.57 -22.48 -2.15
N HIS A 39 1.47 -21.52 -1.24
CA HIS A 39 2.24 -21.51 0.02
C HIS A 39 1.89 -22.66 0.98
N PHE A 40 0.67 -23.20 0.90
CA PHE A 40 0.21 -24.31 1.73
C PHE A 40 -0.96 -25.07 1.05
N ASP A 41 -1.32 -26.24 1.59
CA ASP A 41 -2.49 -26.99 1.12
C ASP A 41 -3.79 -26.29 1.55
N ALA A 42 -4.45 -25.65 0.58
CA ALA A 42 -5.69 -24.91 0.79
C ALA A 42 -6.97 -25.74 0.55
N SER A 43 -6.89 -27.06 0.30
CA SER A 43 -8.04 -27.88 -0.14
C SER A 43 -9.24 -27.91 0.82
N GLU A 44 -9.00 -27.73 2.12
CA GLU A 44 -10.04 -27.69 3.17
C GLU A 44 -10.49 -26.25 3.53
N TYR A 45 -9.97 -25.23 2.84
CA TYR A 45 -10.29 -23.83 3.09
C TYR A 45 -11.47 -23.38 2.22
N LYS A 46 -12.13 -22.28 2.61
CA LYS A 46 -13.22 -21.69 1.81
C LYS A 46 -12.72 -20.89 0.61
N CYS A 47 -11.47 -20.44 0.65
CA CYS A 47 -10.86 -19.57 -0.34
C CYS A 47 -9.57 -20.22 -0.82
N HIS A 48 -9.44 -20.39 -2.14
CA HIS A 48 -8.31 -21.08 -2.76
C HIS A 48 -7.45 -20.16 -3.62
N ILE A 49 -7.87 -18.91 -3.84
CA ILE A 49 -7.18 -17.94 -4.68
C ILE A 49 -6.53 -16.86 -3.81
N ALA A 50 -5.29 -16.52 -4.14
CA ALA A 50 -4.55 -15.40 -3.58
C ALA A 50 -3.76 -14.68 -4.68
N ALA A 51 -3.24 -13.50 -4.35
CA ALA A 51 -2.26 -12.78 -5.16
C ALA A 51 -0.88 -12.92 -4.49
N GLU A 52 -0.23 -14.08 -4.71
CA GLU A 52 1.10 -14.39 -4.18
C GLU A 52 2.19 -13.67 -4.99
N VAL A 53 3.29 -13.27 -4.33
CA VAL A 53 4.47 -12.76 -5.03
C VAL A 53 5.19 -13.94 -5.70
N LYS A 54 5.36 -13.86 -7.03
CA LYS A 54 5.93 -14.95 -7.84
C LYS A 54 7.44 -14.80 -8.00
N ASP A 55 8.15 -15.92 -7.99
CA ASP A 55 9.58 -16.02 -8.32
C ASP A 55 10.55 -15.14 -7.48
N PHE A 56 10.11 -14.70 -6.29
CA PHE A 56 10.95 -13.91 -5.40
C PHE A 56 12.09 -14.75 -4.80
N ASP A 57 13.32 -14.28 -4.99
CA ASP A 57 14.52 -14.82 -4.36
C ASP A 57 15.24 -13.72 -3.58
N ALA A 58 15.15 -13.78 -2.24
CA ALA A 58 15.76 -12.81 -1.35
C ALA A 58 17.26 -12.60 -1.61
N LYS A 59 17.98 -13.62 -2.10
CA LYS A 59 19.44 -13.53 -2.35
C LYS A 59 19.79 -12.54 -3.47
N LYS A 60 18.84 -12.18 -4.33
CA LYS A 60 19.04 -11.15 -5.37
C LYS A 60 19.05 -9.74 -4.76
N PHE A 61 18.44 -9.56 -3.60
CA PHE A 61 18.22 -8.25 -2.99
C PHE A 61 19.08 -8.02 -1.75
N MET A 62 19.37 -9.06 -0.98
CA MET A 62 20.13 -8.97 0.28
C MET A 62 21.06 -10.15 0.50
N ASP A 63 21.99 -10.02 1.45
CA ASP A 63 22.89 -11.12 1.78
C ASP A 63 22.13 -12.31 2.41
N PHE A 64 22.68 -13.51 2.20
CA PHE A 64 22.07 -14.76 2.64
C PHE A 64 21.81 -14.82 4.16
N LYS A 65 22.70 -14.24 4.97
CA LYS A 65 22.59 -14.30 6.43
C LYS A 65 21.48 -13.38 6.93
N ALA A 66 21.33 -12.21 6.32
CA ALA A 66 20.24 -11.30 6.59
C ALA A 66 18.90 -11.90 6.15
N ALA A 67 18.80 -12.43 4.92
CA ALA A 67 17.59 -13.09 4.42
C ALA A 67 17.07 -14.18 5.38
N LYS A 68 17.96 -15.04 5.88
CA LYS A 68 17.58 -16.14 6.80
C LYS A 68 17.04 -15.65 8.16
N ARG A 69 17.26 -14.39 8.52
CA ARG A 69 16.84 -13.79 9.80
C ARG A 69 15.61 -12.90 9.66
N MET A 70 14.98 -12.92 8.49
CA MET A 70 13.79 -12.15 8.16
C MET A 70 12.71 -13.09 7.65
N GLU A 71 11.46 -12.79 7.98
CA GLU A 71 10.29 -13.39 7.33
C GLU A 71 9.94 -12.62 6.06
N LEU A 72 9.10 -13.20 5.20
CA LEU A 72 8.81 -12.69 3.86
C LEU A 72 8.39 -11.21 3.85
N PHE A 73 7.51 -10.77 4.75
CA PHE A 73 7.11 -9.35 4.81
C PHE A 73 8.32 -8.42 4.99
N SER A 74 9.30 -8.80 5.81
CA SER A 74 10.49 -7.99 6.02
C SER A 74 11.48 -8.13 4.85
N GLN A 75 11.52 -9.28 4.17
CA GLN A 75 12.34 -9.46 2.98
C GLN A 75 11.82 -8.61 1.82
N TYR A 76 10.50 -8.57 1.58
CA TYR A 76 9.88 -7.71 0.57
C TYR A 76 10.16 -6.23 0.86
N ALA A 77 10.05 -5.80 2.13
CA ALA A 77 10.35 -4.43 2.53
C ALA A 77 11.81 -4.05 2.21
N VAL A 78 12.79 -4.91 2.53
CA VAL A 78 14.21 -4.64 2.24
C VAL A 78 14.48 -4.65 0.73
N ALA A 79 13.85 -5.54 -0.03
CA ALA A 79 13.99 -5.60 -1.48
C ALA A 79 13.44 -4.34 -2.17
N ALA A 80 12.22 -3.93 -1.82
CA ALA A 80 11.63 -2.69 -2.33
C ALA A 80 12.41 -1.44 -1.85
N ALA A 81 12.89 -1.41 -0.61
CA ALA A 81 13.70 -0.29 -0.12
C ALA A 81 15.03 -0.16 -0.86
N LYS A 82 15.65 -1.29 -1.22
CA LYS A 82 16.86 -1.29 -2.04
C LYS A 82 16.62 -0.58 -3.38
N GLU A 83 15.57 -1.02 -4.09
CA GLU A 83 15.19 -0.40 -5.37
C GLU A 83 14.90 1.08 -5.21
N ALA A 84 14.12 1.47 -4.18
CA ALA A 84 13.77 2.88 -3.95
C ALA A 84 14.98 3.77 -3.65
N ILE A 85 15.94 3.30 -2.84
CA ILE A 85 17.16 4.02 -2.50
C ILE A 85 18.10 4.13 -3.71
N GLU A 86 18.22 3.06 -4.49
CA GLU A 86 18.99 3.04 -5.73
C GLU A 86 18.38 3.98 -6.79
N ASP A 87 17.06 3.96 -6.97
CA ASP A 87 16.31 4.84 -7.87
C ASP A 87 16.43 6.32 -7.44
N ALA A 88 16.40 6.59 -6.13
CA ALA A 88 16.63 7.93 -5.60
C ALA A 88 18.05 8.45 -5.85
N GLY A 89 19.02 7.58 -6.14
CA GLY A 89 20.44 7.94 -6.21
C GLY A 89 20.97 8.49 -4.88
N LEU A 90 20.43 8.01 -3.75
CA LEU A 90 20.80 8.49 -2.41
C LEU A 90 22.13 7.88 -1.97
N ASP A 91 23.14 8.73 -1.79
CA ASP A 91 24.48 8.33 -1.35
C ASP A 91 24.65 8.60 0.15
N MET A 92 24.46 7.56 0.96
CA MET A 92 24.53 7.65 2.42
C MET A 92 25.90 8.09 2.97
N GLU A 93 26.98 8.04 2.19
CA GLU A 93 28.28 8.59 2.60
C GLU A 93 28.31 10.13 2.58
N LYS A 94 27.39 10.76 1.83
CA LYS A 94 27.24 12.21 1.72
C LYS A 94 26.13 12.77 2.61
N GLU A 95 25.37 11.90 3.26
CA GLU A 95 24.26 12.28 4.12
C GLU A 95 24.67 12.35 5.59
N ASP A 96 23.93 13.14 6.39
CA ASP A 96 23.87 12.92 7.83
C ASP A 96 22.92 11.74 8.08
N PRO A 97 23.41 10.57 8.54
CA PRO A 97 22.56 9.40 8.71
C PRO A 97 21.46 9.61 9.77
N TYR A 98 21.57 10.61 10.66
CA TYR A 98 20.53 10.96 11.63
C TYR A 98 19.42 11.84 11.03
N ARG A 99 19.63 12.36 9.82
CA ARG A 99 18.64 13.10 9.02
C ARG A 99 17.94 12.22 7.99
N VAL A 100 18.36 10.96 7.86
CA VAL A 100 17.73 9.95 7.01
C VAL A 100 17.02 8.91 7.89
N GLY A 101 15.69 8.90 7.83
CA GLY A 101 14.85 8.00 8.63
C GLY A 101 14.13 6.93 7.82
N VAL A 102 13.35 6.11 8.53
CA VAL A 102 12.51 5.05 8.00
C VAL A 102 11.13 5.06 8.67
N SER A 103 10.07 4.90 7.87
CA SER A 103 8.69 4.73 8.33
C SER A 103 8.04 3.64 7.48
N VAL A 104 8.25 2.37 7.85
CA VAL A 104 7.73 1.23 7.08
C VAL A 104 6.89 0.36 7.99
N GLY A 105 5.60 0.26 7.65
CA GLY A 105 4.65 -0.53 8.43
C GLY A 105 4.36 -1.90 7.83
N SER A 106 3.86 -2.80 8.69
CA SER A 106 3.18 -4.04 8.29
C SER A 106 1.94 -4.20 9.15
N GLY A 107 0.81 -4.56 8.52
CA GLY A 107 -0.48 -4.65 9.21
C GLY A 107 -0.49 -5.79 10.21
N THR A 108 0.12 -6.93 9.86
CA THR A 108 0.05 -8.16 10.66
C THR A 108 1.40 -8.65 11.19
N GLY A 109 2.52 -8.19 10.63
CA GLY A 109 3.83 -8.78 10.88
C GLY A 109 3.94 -10.17 10.26
N SER A 110 4.66 -11.09 10.90
CA SER A 110 4.74 -12.47 10.42
C SER A 110 3.85 -13.43 11.20
N ILE A 111 2.71 -13.74 10.59
CA ILE A 111 1.83 -14.83 11.00
C ILE A 111 2.55 -16.18 10.86
N GLN A 112 3.38 -16.36 9.83
CA GLN A 112 4.16 -17.57 9.59
C GLN A 112 5.07 -17.92 10.77
N SER A 113 5.79 -16.92 11.30
CA SER A 113 6.70 -17.13 12.42
C SER A 113 5.93 -17.52 13.68
N MET A 114 4.75 -16.93 13.90
CA MET A 114 3.86 -17.30 14.98
C MET A 114 3.39 -18.75 14.83
N GLU A 115 2.84 -19.14 13.68
CA GLU A 115 2.36 -20.50 13.39
C GLU A 115 3.46 -21.54 13.59
N ALA A 116 4.61 -21.35 12.96
CA ALA A 116 5.71 -22.31 12.99
C ALA A 116 6.28 -22.51 14.40
N ASN A 117 6.31 -21.46 15.23
CA ASN A 117 6.78 -21.58 16.61
C ASN A 117 5.69 -22.09 17.55
N HIS A 118 4.42 -21.74 17.34
CA HIS A 118 3.30 -22.30 18.09
C HIS A 118 3.21 -23.82 17.91
N SER A 119 3.30 -24.33 16.69
CA SER A 119 3.32 -25.78 16.42
C SER A 119 4.50 -26.48 17.11
N LYS A 120 5.70 -25.87 17.10
CA LYS A 120 6.85 -26.40 17.84
C LYS A 120 6.63 -26.46 19.35
N ILE A 121 5.93 -25.48 19.93
CA ILE A 121 5.59 -25.48 21.36
C ILE A 121 4.67 -26.65 21.68
N LEU A 122 3.63 -26.86 20.89
CA LEU A 122 2.66 -27.95 21.11
C LEU A 122 3.32 -29.34 20.94
N GLU A 123 4.15 -29.51 19.92
CA GLU A 123 4.77 -30.81 19.61
C GLU A 123 5.97 -31.15 20.49
N LYS A 124 6.78 -30.15 20.85
CA LYS A 124 8.14 -30.36 21.40
C LYS A 124 8.46 -29.52 22.63
N GLY A 125 7.52 -28.71 23.10
CA GLY A 125 7.67 -27.85 24.28
C GLY A 125 8.42 -26.53 24.02
N PRO A 126 8.36 -25.60 24.99
CA PRO A 126 8.84 -24.22 24.84
C PRO A 126 10.35 -24.09 24.60
N ASN A 127 11.15 -25.07 25.03
CA ASN A 127 12.61 -25.07 24.82
C ASN A 127 13.02 -25.21 23.34
N ARG A 128 12.07 -25.41 22.41
CA ARG A 128 12.31 -25.57 20.97
C ARG A 128 11.92 -24.35 20.13
N VAL A 129 11.47 -23.27 20.77
CA VAL A 129 11.18 -22.00 20.10
C VAL A 129 12.45 -21.44 19.46
N ASN A 130 12.32 -20.88 18.25
CA ASN A 130 13.43 -20.20 17.58
C ASN A 130 13.84 -18.96 18.41
N PRO A 131 15.12 -18.79 18.80
CA PRO A 131 15.57 -17.58 19.50
C PRO A 131 15.30 -16.28 18.74
N LEU A 132 15.15 -16.36 17.40
CA LEU A 132 14.82 -15.23 16.55
C LEU A 132 13.31 -15.06 16.31
N MET A 133 12.44 -15.85 16.93
CA MET A 133 10.99 -15.76 16.72
C MET A 133 10.48 -14.32 16.89
N VAL A 134 10.81 -13.67 18.01
CA VAL A 134 10.33 -12.30 18.29
C VAL A 134 10.76 -11.31 17.19
N PRO A 135 12.06 -11.14 16.87
CA PRO A 135 12.48 -10.22 15.82
C PRO A 135 12.11 -10.66 14.39
N MET A 136 11.64 -11.88 14.19
CA MET A 136 11.08 -12.34 12.91
C MET A 136 9.56 -12.08 12.82
N MET A 137 8.87 -11.99 13.96
CA MET A 137 7.41 -11.93 14.03
C MET A 137 6.86 -10.50 14.07
N ILE A 138 7.45 -9.63 14.89
CA ILE A 138 6.88 -8.30 15.19
C ILE A 138 6.94 -7.37 13.96
N SER A 139 5.84 -6.67 13.66
CA SER A 139 5.66 -5.92 12.42
C SER A 139 6.68 -4.80 12.22
N ASN A 140 7.19 -4.20 13.29
CA ASN A 140 8.18 -3.12 13.20
C ASN A 140 9.52 -3.56 12.60
N MET A 141 9.75 -4.86 12.43
CA MET A 141 10.98 -5.37 11.85
C MET A 141 11.09 -5.14 10.35
N ALA A 142 10.00 -4.75 9.65
CA ALA A 142 10.12 -4.17 8.31
C ALA A 142 10.97 -2.89 8.34
N ALA A 143 10.58 -1.89 9.15
CA ALA A 143 11.36 -0.66 9.33
C ALA A 143 12.75 -0.92 9.94
N GLY A 144 12.83 -1.79 10.96
CA GLY A 144 14.08 -2.13 11.64
C GLY A 144 15.12 -2.73 10.68
N ASN A 145 14.72 -3.71 9.86
CA ASN A 145 15.64 -4.35 8.92
C ASN A 145 16.03 -3.42 7.76
N VAL A 146 15.12 -2.58 7.27
CA VAL A 146 15.45 -1.53 6.28
C VAL A 146 16.49 -0.56 6.87
N SER A 147 16.26 -0.03 8.07
CA SER A 147 17.23 0.85 8.74
C SER A 147 18.61 0.20 8.91
N ILE A 148 18.66 -1.05 9.36
CA ILE A 148 19.92 -1.78 9.56
C ILE A 148 20.65 -2.01 8.24
N GLN A 149 19.94 -2.41 7.18
CA GLN A 149 20.52 -2.72 5.88
C GLN A 149 21.14 -1.50 5.20
N PHE A 150 20.50 -0.33 5.32
CA PHE A 150 20.91 0.88 4.61
C PHE A 150 21.53 1.95 5.50
N GLY A 151 21.76 1.67 6.79
CA GLY A 151 22.45 2.58 7.70
C GLY A 151 21.66 3.84 8.06
N LEU A 152 20.33 3.76 8.03
CA LEU A 152 19.42 4.88 8.31
C LEU A 152 19.29 5.05 9.83
N LYS A 153 19.80 6.16 10.39
CA LYS A 153 19.88 6.39 11.86
C LYS A 153 18.92 7.47 12.36
N GLY A 154 18.17 8.10 11.47
CA GLY A 154 17.14 9.06 11.84
C GLY A 154 15.93 8.39 12.50
N LYS A 155 14.78 9.05 12.43
CA LYS A 155 13.52 8.49 12.96
C LYS A 155 13.26 7.11 12.36
N SER A 156 12.97 6.13 13.21
CA SER A 156 12.64 4.76 12.81
C SER A 156 11.27 4.41 13.38
N LEU A 157 10.26 4.36 12.51
CA LEU A 157 8.86 4.24 12.88
C LEU A 157 8.20 3.04 12.21
N ASN A 158 7.22 2.48 12.91
CA ASN A 158 6.31 1.45 12.43
C ASN A 158 4.89 1.87 12.80
N VAL A 159 4.13 2.31 11.81
CA VAL A 159 2.71 2.63 11.97
C VAL A 159 1.92 1.37 11.61
N VAL A 160 0.96 0.98 12.45
CA VAL A 160 0.13 -0.21 12.22
C VAL A 160 -1.32 0.18 12.34
N THR A 161 -2.02 0.20 11.21
CA THR A 161 -3.41 0.66 11.07
C THR A 161 -4.17 -0.22 10.07
N ALA A 162 -3.97 -1.54 10.17
CA ALA A 162 -4.53 -2.53 9.24
C ALA A 162 -4.23 -2.14 7.77
N CYS A 163 -5.25 -2.07 6.92
CA CYS A 163 -5.15 -1.77 5.49
C CYS A 163 -4.60 -0.36 5.19
N ALA A 164 -4.70 0.58 6.14
CA ALA A 164 -4.20 1.94 6.01
C ALA A 164 -2.71 2.10 6.39
N THR A 165 -2.03 1.01 6.75
CA THR A 165 -0.65 1.02 7.26
C THR A 165 0.36 1.68 6.32
N GLY A 166 0.39 1.32 5.03
CA GLY A 166 1.30 1.92 4.06
C GLY A 166 1.06 3.43 3.89
N THR A 167 -0.21 3.82 3.73
CA THR A 167 -0.63 5.22 3.57
C THR A 167 -0.29 6.06 4.79
N ASN A 168 -0.61 5.60 6.00
CA ASN A 168 -0.26 6.30 7.23
C ASN A 168 1.26 6.32 7.44
N SER A 169 2.01 5.26 7.10
CA SER A 169 3.46 5.26 7.22
C SER A 169 4.12 6.33 6.33
N ILE A 170 3.63 6.48 5.10
CA ILE A 170 4.05 7.54 4.17
C ILE A 170 3.60 8.93 4.69
N GLY A 171 2.37 9.04 5.20
CA GLY A 171 1.86 10.27 5.81
C GLY A 171 2.69 10.76 7.01
N GLU A 172 3.07 9.87 7.92
CA GLU A 172 3.93 10.20 9.06
C GLU A 172 5.38 10.55 8.63
N ALA A 173 5.88 9.93 7.56
CA ALA A 173 7.15 10.30 6.95
C ALA A 173 7.09 11.70 6.31
N PHE A 174 6.01 12.00 5.59
CA PHE A 174 5.71 13.32 5.06
C PHE A 174 5.68 14.37 6.17
N ARG A 175 4.92 14.16 7.25
CA ARG A 175 4.88 15.07 8.41
C ARG A 175 6.25 15.26 9.05
N THR A 176 7.04 14.19 9.14
CA THR A 176 8.38 14.24 9.71
C THR A 176 9.30 15.18 8.93
N ILE A 177 9.31 15.12 7.59
CA ILE A 177 10.10 16.04 6.75
C ILE A 177 9.50 17.44 6.78
N GLN A 178 8.18 17.55 6.68
CA GLN A 178 7.44 18.81 6.68
C GLN A 178 7.75 19.66 7.93
N TYR A 179 7.88 19.01 9.09
CA TYR A 179 8.24 19.63 10.37
C TYR A 179 9.75 19.87 10.54
N GLY A 180 10.57 19.31 9.66
CA GLY A 180 12.03 19.48 9.64
C GLY A 180 12.81 18.49 10.51
N ASP A 181 12.18 17.41 11.01
CA ASP A 181 12.85 16.42 11.85
C ASP A 181 13.76 15.47 11.06
N ALA A 182 13.52 15.31 9.76
CA ALA A 182 14.38 14.59 8.82
C ALA A 182 14.47 15.39 7.50
N ASP A 183 15.48 15.08 6.69
CA ASP A 183 15.57 15.57 5.31
C ASP A 183 15.15 14.49 4.33
N VAL A 184 15.38 13.21 4.66
CA VAL A 184 14.97 12.06 3.85
C VAL A 184 14.24 11.04 4.72
N MET A 185 13.17 10.45 4.20
CA MET A 185 12.45 9.33 4.84
C MET A 185 12.20 8.21 3.82
N VAL A 186 12.68 7.01 4.15
CA VAL A 186 12.35 5.77 3.44
C VAL A 186 11.04 5.23 4.02
N ALA A 187 9.95 5.31 3.27
CA ALA A 187 8.61 5.08 3.80
C ALA A 187 7.75 4.15 2.94
N GLY A 188 6.79 3.46 3.55
CA GLY A 188 5.89 2.58 2.80
C GLY A 188 5.26 1.49 3.65
N GLY A 189 4.95 0.37 3.01
CA GLY A 189 4.29 -0.75 3.65
C GLY A 189 4.70 -2.09 3.06
N SER A 190 4.61 -3.13 3.88
CA SER A 190 4.88 -4.51 3.47
C SER A 190 3.96 -5.49 4.17
N GLU A 191 3.60 -6.57 3.48
CA GLU A 191 2.79 -7.64 4.04
C GLU A 191 3.10 -8.98 3.38
N ALA A 192 3.01 -10.05 4.15
CA ALA A 192 3.00 -11.43 3.68
C ALA A 192 2.01 -12.23 4.52
N SER A 193 0.71 -12.08 4.28
CA SER A 193 -0.33 -12.68 5.13
C SER A 193 -1.00 -13.92 4.53
N VAL A 194 -0.59 -14.35 3.32
CA VAL A 194 -1.07 -15.58 2.68
C VAL A 194 -0.52 -16.79 3.45
N THR A 195 -1.24 -17.16 4.50
CA THR A 195 -0.88 -18.16 5.50
C THR A 195 -2.12 -18.94 5.92
N PRO A 196 -1.99 -20.17 6.46
CA PRO A 196 -3.10 -20.93 7.01
C PRO A 196 -4.02 -20.10 7.93
N VAL A 197 -3.47 -19.45 8.96
CA VAL A 197 -4.23 -18.65 9.92
C VAL A 197 -4.77 -17.38 9.26
N GLY A 198 -4.00 -16.72 8.39
CA GLY A 198 -4.46 -15.53 7.67
C GLY A 198 -5.69 -15.82 6.82
N ILE A 199 -5.62 -16.81 5.93
CA ILE A 199 -6.73 -17.18 5.05
C ILE A 199 -7.94 -17.67 5.87
N ALA A 200 -7.73 -18.53 6.87
CA ALA A 200 -8.82 -18.98 7.74
C ALA A 200 -9.52 -17.82 8.47
N GLY A 201 -8.75 -16.89 9.04
CA GLY A 201 -9.27 -15.77 9.82
C GLY A 201 -10.11 -14.82 8.98
N PHE A 202 -9.61 -14.38 7.83
CA PHE A 202 -10.37 -13.48 6.95
C PHE A 202 -11.54 -14.18 6.24
N ALA A 203 -11.42 -15.47 5.91
CA ALA A 203 -12.55 -16.25 5.39
C ALA A 203 -13.66 -16.42 6.44
N ALA A 204 -13.31 -16.57 7.73
CA ALA A 204 -14.28 -16.64 8.81
C ALA A 204 -15.06 -15.33 9.00
N LEU A 205 -14.45 -14.19 8.65
CA LEU A 205 -15.10 -12.88 8.61
C LEU A 205 -15.98 -12.68 7.36
N THR A 206 -16.02 -13.64 6.43
CA THR A 206 -16.68 -13.50 5.12
C THR A 206 -16.17 -12.31 4.30
N ALA A 207 -14.92 -11.90 4.55
CA ALA A 207 -14.31 -10.75 3.89
C ALA A 207 -13.62 -11.12 2.57
N LEU A 208 -13.23 -12.39 2.42
CA LEU A 208 -12.56 -12.90 1.23
C LEU A 208 -13.56 -13.34 0.16
N SER A 209 -13.18 -13.11 -1.10
CA SER A 209 -13.86 -13.72 -2.24
C SER A 209 -13.72 -15.25 -2.19
N THR A 210 -14.82 -15.95 -2.47
CA THR A 210 -14.85 -17.43 -2.58
C THR A 210 -14.92 -17.90 -4.05
N VAL A 211 -14.63 -17.01 -5.00
CA VAL A 211 -14.65 -17.31 -6.43
C VAL A 211 -13.29 -17.87 -6.86
N ASP A 212 -13.29 -19.09 -7.40
CA ASP A 212 -12.05 -19.78 -7.81
C ASP A 212 -11.59 -19.42 -9.23
N ASP A 213 -12.35 -18.59 -9.96
CA ASP A 213 -11.97 -18.08 -11.28
C ASP A 213 -11.07 -16.83 -11.11
N PRO A 214 -9.77 -16.89 -11.46
CA PRO A 214 -8.85 -15.76 -11.28
C PRO A 214 -9.32 -14.47 -11.96
N GLU A 215 -10.02 -14.55 -13.09
CA GLU A 215 -10.50 -13.37 -13.82
C GLU A 215 -11.74 -12.73 -13.19
N LYS A 216 -12.37 -13.40 -12.22
CA LYS A 216 -13.63 -12.96 -11.57
C LYS A 216 -13.54 -12.84 -10.06
N CYS A 217 -12.40 -13.17 -9.46
CA CYS A 217 -12.26 -13.23 -8.01
C CYS A 217 -12.14 -11.85 -7.35
N SER A 218 -11.56 -10.86 -8.05
CA SER A 218 -11.43 -9.47 -7.60
C SER A 218 -12.16 -8.55 -8.56
N LEU A 219 -13.29 -7.98 -8.14
CA LEU A 219 -14.14 -7.13 -8.98
C LEU A 219 -14.48 -5.80 -8.28
N PRO A 220 -13.51 -4.92 -7.98
CA PRO A 220 -13.81 -3.62 -7.39
C PRO A 220 -14.89 -2.87 -8.15
N PHE A 221 -15.86 -2.33 -7.42
CA PHE A 221 -17.00 -1.55 -7.91
C PHE A 221 -18.01 -2.28 -8.81
N ASP A 222 -17.73 -3.52 -9.23
CA ASP A 222 -18.68 -4.31 -10.02
C ASP A 222 -19.87 -4.74 -9.16
N LYS A 223 -21.04 -4.85 -9.79
CA LYS A 223 -22.25 -5.39 -9.15
C LYS A 223 -22.06 -6.80 -8.60
N ASN A 224 -21.20 -7.61 -9.23
CA ASN A 224 -20.99 -9.02 -8.88
C ASN A 224 -19.81 -9.25 -7.94
N ARG A 225 -19.25 -8.18 -7.35
CA ARG A 225 -18.17 -8.27 -6.36
C ARG A 225 -18.56 -9.13 -5.16
N SER A 226 -17.62 -9.90 -4.60
CA SER A 226 -17.92 -10.94 -3.60
C SER A 226 -16.98 -10.95 -2.39
N GLY A 227 -16.17 -9.91 -2.21
CA GLY A 227 -15.11 -9.87 -1.21
C GLY A 227 -13.76 -9.57 -1.85
N PHE A 228 -12.75 -9.33 -1.02
CA PHE A 228 -11.40 -9.04 -1.50
C PHE A 228 -10.61 -10.33 -1.74
N VAL A 229 -9.60 -10.27 -2.61
CA VAL A 229 -8.60 -11.34 -2.77
C VAL A 229 -7.36 -10.99 -1.97
N MET A 230 -6.92 -11.86 -1.06
CA MET A 230 -5.74 -11.58 -0.24
C MET A 230 -4.48 -11.57 -1.10
N GLY A 231 -3.65 -10.54 -0.95
CA GLY A 231 -2.35 -10.44 -1.62
C GLY A 231 -1.20 -10.22 -0.64
N GLU A 232 0.01 -10.31 -1.17
CA GLU A 232 1.25 -10.00 -0.46
C GLU A 232 2.21 -9.17 -1.31
N GLY A 233 3.18 -8.52 -0.68
CA GLY A 233 4.15 -7.67 -1.34
C GLY A 233 4.59 -6.48 -0.50
N ALA A 234 5.30 -5.54 -1.13
CA ALA A 234 5.76 -4.30 -0.52
C ALA A 234 5.88 -3.18 -1.56
N ALA A 235 5.68 -1.93 -1.13
CA ALA A 235 6.24 -0.77 -1.81
C ALA A 235 6.91 0.14 -0.81
N ILE A 236 7.97 0.76 -1.27
CA ILE A 236 8.77 1.72 -0.52
C ILE A 236 9.03 2.92 -1.42
N VAL A 237 8.95 4.10 -0.85
CA VAL A 237 9.28 5.37 -1.49
C VAL A 237 10.34 6.10 -0.69
N VAL A 238 11.18 6.86 -1.37
CA VAL A 238 12.07 7.84 -0.76
C VAL A 238 11.40 9.20 -0.86
N LEU A 239 10.96 9.70 0.29
CA LEU A 239 10.49 11.07 0.44
C LEU A 239 11.65 11.96 0.84
N GLU A 240 11.71 13.16 0.28
CA GLU A 240 12.83 14.06 0.46
C GLU A 240 12.37 15.51 0.55
N GLU A 241 13.08 16.28 1.36
CA GLU A 241 12.91 17.72 1.41
C GLU A 241 13.30 18.34 0.06
N LEU A 242 12.46 19.23 -0.49
CA LEU A 242 12.64 19.73 -1.85
C LEU A 242 14.00 20.37 -2.10
N GLU A 243 14.47 21.25 -1.20
CA GLU A 243 15.75 21.93 -1.39
C GLU A 243 16.93 20.96 -1.25
N HIS A 244 16.86 19.99 -0.33
CA HIS A 244 17.82 18.89 -0.24
C HIS A 244 17.88 18.09 -1.55
N ALA A 245 16.73 17.69 -2.10
CA ALA A 245 16.63 16.99 -3.40
C ALA A 245 17.22 17.82 -4.55
N LYS A 246 16.89 19.12 -4.62
CA LYS A 246 17.42 20.05 -5.62
C LYS A 246 18.94 20.21 -5.50
N ASN A 247 19.46 20.34 -4.28
CA ASN A 247 20.88 20.55 -4.01
C ASN A 247 21.75 19.37 -4.47
N ARG A 248 21.24 18.13 -4.36
CA ARG A 248 21.95 16.94 -4.86
C ARG A 248 21.59 16.54 -6.30
N GLY A 249 20.69 17.28 -6.96
CA GLY A 249 20.27 17.04 -8.35
C GLY A 249 19.44 15.77 -8.52
N ALA A 250 18.61 15.42 -7.53
CA ALA A 250 17.75 14.25 -7.57
C ALA A 250 16.71 14.34 -8.70
N LYS A 251 16.34 13.19 -9.28
CA LYS A 251 15.10 13.10 -10.06
C LYS A 251 13.92 13.27 -9.10
N ILE A 252 12.94 14.10 -9.48
CA ILE A 252 11.70 14.28 -8.73
C ILE A 252 10.56 13.72 -9.56
N TYR A 253 9.83 12.76 -9.00
CA TYR A 253 8.70 12.10 -9.65
C TYR A 253 7.39 12.85 -9.44
N ALA A 254 7.14 13.24 -8.19
CA ALA A 254 5.92 13.91 -7.75
C ALA A 254 6.17 14.69 -6.46
N GLU A 255 5.22 15.54 -6.08
CA GLU A 255 5.18 16.20 -4.78
C GLU A 255 4.07 15.60 -3.91
N VAL A 256 4.37 15.35 -2.62
CA VAL A 256 3.35 15.01 -1.63
C VAL A 256 2.87 16.31 -1.02
N LEU A 257 1.63 16.70 -1.31
CA LEU A 257 1.09 17.99 -0.87
C LEU A 257 0.33 17.89 0.44
N GLY A 258 -0.37 16.78 0.69
CA GLY A 258 -1.28 16.69 1.82
C GLY A 258 -1.50 15.28 2.34
N TYR A 259 -1.82 15.21 3.62
CA TYR A 259 -2.15 13.97 4.31
C TYR A 259 -3.33 14.18 5.26
N GLY A 260 -4.39 13.41 5.05
CA GLY A 260 -5.57 13.34 5.90
C GLY A 260 -5.71 11.97 6.55
N CYS A 261 -6.02 11.96 7.85
CA CYS A 261 -6.23 10.74 8.63
C CYS A 261 -7.40 10.95 9.59
N THR A 262 -8.34 10.00 9.65
CA THR A 262 -9.51 10.04 10.53
C THR A 262 -9.84 8.66 11.06
N SER A 263 -10.78 8.61 12.01
CA SER A 263 -11.36 7.35 12.45
C SER A 263 -12.88 7.38 12.37
N ASP A 264 -13.48 6.26 11.95
CA ASP A 264 -14.93 6.09 11.91
C ASP A 264 -15.54 6.05 13.31
N ALA A 265 -14.81 5.55 14.31
CA ALA A 265 -15.32 5.29 15.66
C ALA A 265 -16.67 4.52 15.67
N TYR A 266 -16.85 3.59 14.74
CA TYR A 266 -18.13 2.93 14.44
C TYR A 266 -18.11 1.42 14.73
N HIS A 267 -17.36 0.64 13.95
CA HIS A 267 -17.28 -0.82 14.09
C HIS A 267 -15.85 -1.31 13.86
N ILE A 268 -15.50 -2.48 14.45
CA ILE A 268 -14.13 -3.01 14.37
C ILE A 268 -13.73 -3.50 12.97
N THR A 269 -14.70 -3.85 12.12
CA THR A 269 -14.43 -4.38 10.75
C THR A 269 -15.31 -3.76 9.67
N SER A 270 -16.42 -3.12 10.04
CA SER A 270 -17.36 -2.56 9.07
C SER A 270 -17.12 -1.06 8.96
N PRO A 271 -16.99 -0.51 7.73
CA PRO A 271 -16.90 0.93 7.55
C PRO A 271 -18.23 1.60 7.94
N GLU A 272 -18.16 2.86 8.34
CA GLU A 272 -19.35 3.68 8.62
C GLU A 272 -20.16 3.89 7.32
N GLU A 273 -21.48 3.66 7.37
CA GLU A 273 -22.34 3.50 6.18
C GLU A 273 -22.50 4.75 5.32
N SER A 274 -22.35 5.93 5.92
CA SER A 274 -22.42 7.20 5.18
C SER A 274 -21.11 7.52 4.46
N GLY A 275 -20.00 6.92 4.90
CA GLY A 275 -18.67 7.22 4.42
C GLY A 275 -18.10 8.54 4.96
N GLU A 276 -18.67 9.11 6.03
CA GLU A 276 -18.27 10.42 6.56
C GLU A 276 -16.79 10.45 6.99
N GLY A 277 -16.31 9.39 7.63
CA GLY A 277 -14.91 9.28 8.06
C GLY A 277 -13.94 9.36 6.88
N ALA A 278 -14.19 8.56 5.85
CA ALA A 278 -13.43 8.56 4.60
C ALA A 278 -13.51 9.91 3.85
N ALA A 279 -14.70 10.51 3.77
CA ALA A 279 -14.90 11.82 3.15
C ALA A 279 -14.07 12.91 3.85
N LYS A 280 -14.05 12.90 5.19
CA LYS A 280 -13.20 13.82 5.97
C LYS A 280 -11.72 13.57 5.76
N ALA A 281 -11.27 12.32 5.64
CA ALA A 281 -9.86 12.02 5.36
C ALA A 281 -9.42 12.63 4.02
N MET A 282 -10.23 12.46 2.96
CA MET A 282 -9.99 13.10 1.67
C MET A 282 -9.96 14.62 1.77
N LEU A 283 -10.98 15.24 2.38
CA LEU A 283 -11.05 16.69 2.55
C LEU A 283 -9.91 17.26 3.41
N TYR A 284 -9.41 16.50 4.39
CA TYR A 284 -8.25 16.90 5.18
C TYR A 284 -6.97 16.86 4.37
N ALA A 285 -6.76 15.85 3.51
CA ALA A 285 -5.62 15.80 2.60
C ALA A 285 -5.64 16.97 1.61
N VAL A 286 -6.81 17.24 1.01
CA VAL A 286 -7.04 18.40 0.11
C VAL A 286 -6.73 19.71 0.80
N LYS A 287 -7.29 19.91 2.00
CA LYS A 287 -7.09 21.13 2.80
C LYS A 287 -5.63 21.32 3.20
N ASP A 288 -4.95 20.24 3.56
CA ASP A 288 -3.53 20.26 3.95
C ASP A 288 -2.63 20.65 2.77
N GLY A 289 -2.95 20.18 1.56
CA GLY A 289 -2.29 20.62 0.33
C GLY A 289 -2.62 22.04 -0.12
N GLY A 290 -3.59 22.71 0.52
CA GLY A 290 -3.97 24.08 0.20
C GLY A 290 -4.65 24.27 -1.16
N ILE A 291 -5.19 23.19 -1.75
CA ILE A 291 -5.95 23.21 -3.01
C ILE A 291 -7.45 23.08 -2.74
N LYS A 292 -8.28 23.20 -3.78
CA LYS A 292 -9.73 23.03 -3.67
C LYS A 292 -10.14 21.60 -4.03
N PRO A 293 -11.29 21.11 -3.51
CA PRO A 293 -11.82 19.80 -3.91
C PRO A 293 -12.02 19.66 -5.42
N GLU A 294 -12.38 20.74 -6.11
CA GLU A 294 -12.60 20.78 -7.56
C GLU A 294 -11.31 20.70 -8.39
N ASP A 295 -10.14 20.83 -7.75
CA ASP A 295 -8.84 20.68 -8.41
C ASP A 295 -8.41 19.21 -8.50
N ILE A 296 -9.09 18.27 -7.81
CA ILE A 296 -8.74 16.85 -7.86
C ILE A 296 -9.14 16.26 -9.20
N ASP A 297 -8.23 15.56 -9.87
CA ASP A 297 -8.53 14.92 -11.16
C ASP A 297 -8.82 13.43 -11.01
N TYR A 298 -8.14 12.78 -10.06
CA TYR A 298 -8.04 11.33 -9.99
C TYR A 298 -8.00 10.82 -8.55
N ILE A 299 -8.63 9.66 -8.31
CA ILE A 299 -8.55 8.92 -7.05
C ILE A 299 -8.16 7.47 -7.34
N ASN A 300 -7.01 7.05 -6.82
CA ASN A 300 -6.76 5.62 -6.60
C ASN A 300 -7.50 5.21 -5.33
N ALA A 301 -8.59 4.48 -5.53
CA ALA A 301 -9.51 4.15 -4.46
C ALA A 301 -9.00 3.00 -3.58
N HIS A 302 -9.57 2.90 -2.38
CA HIS A 302 -9.39 1.70 -1.57
C HIS A 302 -10.03 0.48 -2.25
N GLY A 303 -11.20 0.61 -2.89
CA GLY A 303 -11.75 -0.32 -3.87
C GLY A 303 -11.42 -1.79 -3.67
N THR A 304 -11.88 -2.38 -2.56
CA THR A 304 -11.49 -3.74 -2.14
C THR A 304 -12.28 -4.85 -2.82
N GLY A 305 -13.35 -4.54 -3.56
CA GLY A 305 -14.25 -5.57 -4.11
C GLY A 305 -15.21 -6.14 -3.06
N THR A 306 -15.32 -5.51 -1.88
CA THR A 306 -16.33 -5.88 -0.87
C THR A 306 -17.59 -5.07 -1.09
N HIS A 307 -18.76 -5.62 -0.74
CA HIS A 307 -20.04 -4.93 -0.90
C HIS A 307 -20.08 -3.59 -0.17
N HIS A 308 -19.63 -3.56 1.08
CA HIS A 308 -19.69 -2.38 1.94
C HIS A 308 -18.63 -1.34 1.59
N ASN A 309 -17.36 -1.73 1.40
CA ASN A 309 -16.31 -0.75 1.09
C ASN A 309 -16.65 0.03 -0.18
N ASP A 310 -16.89 -0.65 -1.30
CA ASP A 310 -16.97 0.00 -2.60
C ASP A 310 -18.20 0.92 -2.68
N LEU A 311 -19.29 0.55 -1.98
CA LEU A 311 -20.48 1.37 -1.83
C LEU A 311 -20.21 2.60 -0.95
N PHE A 312 -19.65 2.40 0.25
CA PHE A 312 -19.46 3.50 1.21
C PHE A 312 -18.32 4.43 0.80
N GLU A 313 -17.31 3.93 0.09
CA GLU A 313 -16.28 4.76 -0.55
C GLU A 313 -16.88 5.60 -1.67
N THR A 314 -17.77 5.05 -2.50
CA THR A 314 -18.50 5.85 -3.50
C THR A 314 -19.32 6.96 -2.84
N ARG A 315 -20.04 6.65 -1.74
CA ARG A 315 -20.77 7.65 -0.96
C ARG A 315 -19.84 8.70 -0.37
N ALA A 316 -18.68 8.29 0.16
CA ALA A 316 -17.67 9.19 0.69
C ALA A 316 -17.12 10.15 -0.37
N ILE A 317 -16.86 9.65 -1.59
CA ILE A 317 -16.39 10.48 -2.72
C ILE A 317 -17.47 11.50 -3.09
N LYS A 318 -18.73 11.06 -3.25
CA LYS A 318 -19.86 11.98 -3.50
C LYS A 318 -20.03 13.02 -2.39
N LEU A 319 -19.85 12.62 -1.12
CA LEU A 319 -19.95 13.51 0.03
C LEU A 319 -18.81 14.53 0.08
N ALA A 320 -17.59 14.12 -0.28
CA ALA A 320 -16.42 15.00 -0.27
C ALA A 320 -16.40 15.99 -1.44
N PHE A 321 -16.81 15.54 -2.64
CA PHE A 321 -16.62 16.32 -3.87
C PHE A 321 -17.93 16.85 -4.49
N GLY A 322 -19.10 16.48 -3.96
CA GLY A 322 -20.38 16.98 -4.46
C GLY A 322 -20.57 16.73 -5.96
N ASP A 323 -20.89 17.78 -6.72
CA ASP A 323 -21.08 17.69 -8.17
C ASP A 323 -19.80 17.29 -8.91
N HIS A 324 -18.63 17.68 -8.40
CA HIS A 324 -17.32 17.38 -8.99
C HIS A 324 -17.01 15.88 -8.99
N ALA A 325 -17.67 15.10 -8.12
CA ALA A 325 -17.48 13.64 -8.06
C ALA A 325 -17.73 12.93 -9.40
N LYS A 326 -18.56 13.51 -10.27
CA LYS A 326 -18.88 12.97 -11.61
C LYS A 326 -17.78 13.20 -12.65
N ASP A 327 -16.93 14.18 -12.41
CA ASP A 327 -15.82 14.53 -13.29
C ASP A 327 -14.51 13.81 -12.89
N LEU A 328 -14.48 13.24 -11.68
CA LEU A 328 -13.36 12.45 -11.17
C LEU A 328 -13.17 11.14 -11.92
N LYS A 329 -11.92 10.82 -12.24
CA LYS A 329 -11.51 9.46 -12.60
C LYS A 329 -11.19 8.67 -11.34
N ILE A 330 -11.63 7.42 -11.28
CA ILE A 330 -11.41 6.54 -10.15
C ILE A 330 -10.94 5.19 -10.68
N ASN A 331 -9.93 4.57 -10.07
CA ASN A 331 -9.65 3.16 -10.32
C ASN A 331 -9.32 2.43 -9.02
N SER A 332 -9.16 1.10 -9.10
CA SER A 332 -8.59 0.31 -8.02
C SER A 332 -7.48 -0.59 -8.54
N THR A 333 -6.25 -0.34 -8.10
CA THR A 333 -5.09 -1.21 -8.37
C THR A 333 -5.29 -2.62 -7.82
N LYS A 334 -6.14 -2.77 -6.79
CA LYS A 334 -6.45 -4.08 -6.18
C LYS A 334 -7.18 -5.03 -7.13
N SER A 335 -7.74 -4.51 -8.23
CA SER A 335 -8.22 -5.34 -9.34
C SER A 335 -7.13 -6.19 -10.01
N MET A 336 -5.85 -5.82 -9.85
CA MET A 336 -4.73 -6.53 -10.46
C MET A 336 -3.85 -7.24 -9.44
N VAL A 337 -3.56 -6.59 -8.31
CA VAL A 337 -2.64 -7.13 -7.28
C VAL A 337 -3.37 -7.74 -6.09
N GLY A 338 -4.69 -7.64 -6.02
CA GLY A 338 -5.45 -8.00 -4.82
C GLY A 338 -5.24 -7.01 -3.68
N HIS A 339 -5.68 -7.39 -2.49
CA HIS A 339 -5.55 -6.56 -1.31
C HIS A 339 -4.32 -6.99 -0.49
N LEU A 340 -3.22 -6.24 -0.63
CA LEU A 340 -1.96 -6.47 0.08
C LEU A 340 -1.97 -5.94 1.53
N LEU A 341 -3.15 -5.80 2.13
CA LEU A 341 -3.36 -5.34 3.51
C LEU A 341 -2.48 -4.12 3.85
N GLY A 342 -1.49 -4.28 4.74
CA GLY A 342 -0.63 -3.17 5.17
C GLY A 342 0.28 -2.58 4.09
N ALA A 343 0.55 -3.31 2.99
CA ALA A 343 1.33 -2.79 1.85
C ALA A 343 0.48 -2.06 0.80
N ALA A 344 -0.85 -2.25 0.81
CA ALA A 344 -1.75 -1.79 -0.24
C ALA A 344 -1.59 -0.29 -0.54
N GLY A 345 -1.71 0.54 0.50
CA GLY A 345 -1.59 1.99 0.36
C GLY A 345 -0.24 2.47 -0.20
N ALA A 346 0.84 1.72 0.01
CA ALA A 346 2.14 2.07 -0.56
C ALA A 346 2.24 1.73 -2.05
N ILE A 347 1.67 0.59 -2.49
CA ILE A 347 1.58 0.25 -3.93
C ILE A 347 0.71 1.28 -4.66
N GLU A 348 -0.41 1.66 -4.03
CA GLU A 348 -1.39 2.61 -4.58
C GLU A 348 -0.78 4.01 -4.69
N PHE A 349 0.03 4.42 -3.72
CA PHE A 349 0.83 5.63 -3.81
C PHE A 349 1.80 5.59 -5.00
N VAL A 350 2.58 4.50 -5.18
CA VAL A 350 3.47 4.33 -6.33
C VAL A 350 2.69 4.37 -7.64
N THR A 351 1.49 3.79 -7.66
CA THR A 351 0.58 3.81 -8.81
C THR A 351 0.20 5.25 -9.17
N CYS A 352 -0.29 6.04 -8.20
CA CYS A 352 -0.60 7.45 -8.41
C CYS A 352 0.59 8.25 -8.95
N VAL A 353 1.79 8.04 -8.41
CA VAL A 353 3.00 8.73 -8.89
C VAL A 353 3.26 8.41 -10.36
N LYS A 354 3.20 7.13 -10.76
CA LYS A 354 3.39 6.68 -12.14
C LYS A 354 2.30 7.19 -13.09
N GLU A 355 1.06 7.22 -12.63
CA GLU A 355 -0.10 7.71 -13.39
C GLU A 355 0.00 9.22 -13.67
N LEU A 356 0.42 10.01 -12.67
CA LEU A 356 0.69 11.44 -12.82
C LEU A 356 1.91 11.72 -13.73
N GLU A 357 2.99 10.93 -13.58
CA GLU A 357 4.21 11.04 -14.40
C GLU A 357 3.91 10.80 -15.88
N GLU A 358 3.12 9.77 -16.20
CA GLU A 358 2.86 9.35 -17.59
C GLU A 358 1.55 9.90 -18.18
N GLY A 359 0.70 10.54 -17.38
CA GLY A 359 -0.62 11.01 -17.84
C GLY A 359 -1.51 9.86 -18.32
N TYR A 360 -1.37 8.69 -17.70
CA TYR A 360 -2.07 7.46 -18.05
C TYR A 360 -2.68 6.88 -16.78
N LEU A 361 -4.00 6.70 -16.73
CA LEU A 361 -4.69 6.00 -15.65
C LEU A 361 -5.00 4.57 -16.08
N HIS A 362 -4.65 3.59 -15.26
CA HIS A 362 -4.96 2.20 -15.57
C HIS A 362 -6.46 1.92 -15.40
N GLN A 363 -6.94 0.87 -16.07
CA GLN A 363 -8.32 0.40 -15.92
C GLN A 363 -8.53 -0.32 -14.59
N THR A 364 -9.75 -0.34 -14.08
CA THR A 364 -10.17 -1.29 -13.04
C THR A 364 -10.50 -2.62 -13.70
N VAL A 365 -9.54 -3.56 -13.68
CA VAL A 365 -9.67 -4.86 -14.35
C VAL A 365 -10.86 -5.64 -13.79
N GLY A 366 -11.64 -6.27 -14.66
CA GLY A 366 -12.82 -7.05 -14.30
C GLY A 366 -14.12 -6.24 -14.12
N TYR A 367 -14.06 -4.91 -14.04
CA TYR A 367 -15.27 -4.07 -13.94
C TYR A 367 -16.06 -4.09 -15.26
N THR A 368 -17.21 -4.76 -15.25
CA THR A 368 -18.04 -4.97 -16.45
C THR A 368 -19.49 -4.58 -16.27
N THR A 369 -20.04 -4.80 -15.07
CA THR A 369 -21.45 -4.64 -14.72
C THR A 369 -21.62 -3.54 -13.69
N GLN A 370 -22.26 -2.45 -14.13
CA GLN A 370 -22.57 -1.31 -13.28
C GLN A 370 -23.58 -1.69 -12.19
N ASP A 371 -23.37 -1.13 -11.00
CA ASP A 371 -24.28 -1.18 -9.85
C ASP A 371 -25.01 0.19 -9.75
N GLU A 372 -26.28 0.19 -9.34
CA GLU A 372 -27.13 1.39 -9.39
C GLU A 372 -26.67 2.49 -8.41
N GLU A 373 -26.07 2.11 -7.28
CA GLU A 373 -25.57 3.07 -6.28
C GLU A 373 -24.10 3.45 -6.48
N ILE A 374 -23.37 2.66 -7.28
CA ILE A 374 -21.94 2.78 -7.58
C ILE A 374 -21.81 3.23 -9.05
N ASP A 375 -21.98 4.53 -9.26
CA ASP A 375 -22.27 5.17 -10.56
C ASP A 375 -21.23 6.22 -11.00
N LEU A 376 -20.06 6.26 -10.36
CA LEU A 376 -18.96 7.14 -10.76
C LEU A 376 -18.12 6.51 -11.90
N ASP A 377 -17.13 7.25 -12.41
CA ASP A 377 -16.23 6.75 -13.45
C ASP A 377 -15.09 5.92 -12.84
N TYR A 378 -15.30 4.61 -12.73
CA TYR A 378 -14.31 3.66 -12.19
C TYR A 378 -13.28 3.17 -13.21
N CYS A 379 -13.00 3.97 -14.26
CA CYS A 379 -12.00 3.66 -15.29
C CYS A 379 -12.20 2.25 -15.86
N LYS A 380 -13.37 1.99 -16.45
CA LYS A 380 -13.64 0.72 -17.14
C LYS A 380 -12.61 0.44 -18.24
N GLU A 381 -12.17 1.50 -18.91
CA GLU A 381 -11.09 1.49 -19.88
C GLU A 381 -9.96 2.40 -19.38
N PRO A 382 -8.70 2.18 -19.79
CA PRO A 382 -7.62 3.07 -19.44
C PRO A 382 -7.85 4.49 -19.99
N ALA A 383 -7.43 5.50 -19.25
CA ALA A 383 -7.60 6.90 -19.63
C ALA A 383 -6.26 7.61 -19.84
N ARG A 384 -6.18 8.53 -20.80
CA ARG A 384 -5.01 9.41 -20.99
C ARG A 384 -5.42 10.87 -20.85
N GLY A 385 -4.59 11.66 -20.20
CA GLY A 385 -4.89 13.06 -19.93
C GLY A 385 -3.73 13.78 -19.25
N ASP A 386 -3.94 15.07 -18.97
CA ASP A 386 -3.05 15.85 -18.11
C ASP A 386 -3.65 15.90 -16.70
N TYR A 387 -3.32 14.89 -15.91
CA TYR A 387 -3.74 14.79 -14.52
C TYR A 387 -2.69 15.47 -13.64
N LYS A 388 -3.13 16.38 -12.78
CA LYS A 388 -2.26 17.19 -11.92
C LYS A 388 -2.34 16.74 -10.47
N TYR A 389 -3.51 16.40 -9.98
CA TYR A 389 -3.74 16.07 -8.59
C TYR A 389 -4.43 14.71 -8.44
N ALA A 390 -3.81 13.84 -7.62
CA ALA A 390 -4.32 12.51 -7.32
C ALA A 390 -4.49 12.30 -5.82
N LEU A 391 -5.55 11.60 -5.43
CA LEU A 391 -5.70 11.06 -4.09
C LEU A 391 -5.44 9.55 -4.08
N SER A 392 -4.74 9.06 -3.06
CA SER A 392 -4.61 7.63 -2.75
C SER A 392 -5.34 7.34 -1.45
N ASN A 393 -6.39 6.53 -1.51
CA ASN A 393 -7.23 6.21 -0.35
C ASN A 393 -6.91 4.85 0.27
N SER A 394 -6.96 4.77 1.60
CA SER A 394 -6.94 3.51 2.33
C SER A 394 -7.89 3.54 3.52
N LEU A 395 -8.89 2.66 3.49
CA LEU A 395 -10.02 2.63 4.43
C LEU A 395 -10.02 1.29 5.18
N GLY A 396 -9.19 1.20 6.21
CA GLY A 396 -8.88 -0.05 6.88
C GLY A 396 -9.84 -0.44 8.00
N PHE A 397 -9.84 -1.74 8.31
CA PHE A 397 -10.49 -2.28 9.51
C PHE A 397 -10.04 -1.53 10.78
N GLY A 398 -10.92 -1.48 11.78
CA GLY A 398 -10.80 -0.59 12.93
C GLY A 398 -11.29 0.83 12.65
N GLY A 399 -11.79 1.08 11.44
CA GLY A 399 -12.23 2.40 10.99
C GLY A 399 -11.04 3.34 10.82
N HIS A 400 -9.92 2.87 10.27
CA HIS A 400 -8.73 3.67 10.01
C HIS A 400 -8.78 4.23 8.58
N ASN A 401 -9.08 5.52 8.44
CA ASN A 401 -9.14 6.16 7.12
C ASN A 401 -7.91 7.03 6.92
N ALA A 402 -7.23 6.84 5.78
CA ALA A 402 -6.07 7.63 5.41
C ALA A 402 -6.13 7.99 3.92
N THR A 403 -5.80 9.24 3.61
CA THR A 403 -5.69 9.75 2.24
C THR A 403 -4.41 10.56 2.08
N LEU A 404 -3.67 10.29 1.00
CA LEU A 404 -2.54 11.10 0.57
C LEU A 404 -2.91 11.88 -0.69
N LEU A 405 -2.52 13.15 -0.75
CA LEU A 405 -2.63 14.02 -1.91
C LEU A 405 -1.26 14.15 -2.58
N LEU A 406 -1.23 13.77 -3.85
CA LEU A 406 -0.08 13.85 -4.74
C LEU A 406 -0.31 14.90 -5.81
N ALA A 407 0.77 15.60 -6.20
CA ALA A 407 0.78 16.48 -7.34
C ALA A 407 1.88 16.11 -8.33
N LYS A 408 1.57 16.26 -9.62
CA LYS A 408 2.57 16.22 -10.69
C LYS A 408 3.59 17.33 -10.46
N TYR A 409 4.87 16.99 -10.51
CA TYR A 409 5.93 17.97 -10.25
C TYR A 409 6.19 18.86 -11.48
N GLU A 410 6.00 20.17 -11.32
CA GLU A 410 6.19 21.19 -12.37
C GLU A 410 7.32 22.19 -12.00
N GLY A 411 8.54 21.73 -11.68
CA GLY A 411 9.76 22.56 -11.65
C GLY A 411 9.97 23.51 -10.47
#